data_AF-A0A976X5D0-F1
#
_entry.id   AF-A0A976X5D0-F1
#
_cell.length_a   1.000
_cell.length_b   1.000
_cell.length_c   1.000
_cell.angle_alpha   90.00
_cell.angle_beta   90.00
_cell.angle_gamma   90.00
#
_symmetry.space_group_name_H-M   'P 1'
#
loop_
_entity.id
_entity.type
_entity.pdbx_description
1 polymer ?
#
loop_
_entity_poly.entity_id
_entity_poly.type
_entity_poly.pdbx_seq_one_letter_code
_entity_poly.pdbx_strand_id
1 'polypeptide(L)'
;MAFSTVEKLAGDSRKFKVNPEIKQFTMLDLGFNKLNNGSFVLKQPLSGFNLNTGFTLKVAINKDLDQLKLAVTDAKGLRKVDLFKGNQHPEDVEQLNFQIQNLILRKVLAIAN
;
A
#
# COMPACT_ATOMS: atom_id res chain seq x y z
N MET A 1 -7.21 9.51 -10.44
CA MET A 1 -6.48 8.23 -10.60
C MET A 1 -7.43 7.07 -10.36
N ALA A 2 -7.55 6.16 -11.33
CA ALA A 2 -8.48 5.02 -11.33
C ALA A 2 -7.96 3.85 -10.49
N PHE A 3 -8.85 2.94 -10.10
CA PHE A 3 -8.47 1.68 -9.47
C PHE A 3 -8.06 0.69 -10.57
N SER A 4 -7.10 -0.18 -10.27
CA SER A 4 -6.57 -1.15 -11.23
C SER A 4 -6.55 -2.54 -10.60
N THR A 5 -6.74 -3.58 -11.40
CA THR A 5 -6.67 -4.98 -10.93
C THR A 5 -5.24 -5.40 -10.58
N VAL A 6 -4.25 -4.80 -11.25
CA VAL A 6 -2.83 -5.02 -11.01
C VAL A 6 -2.15 -3.67 -10.90
N GLU A 7 -1.42 -3.44 -9.82
CA GLU A 7 -0.65 -2.22 -9.60
C GLU A 7 0.82 -2.52 -9.31
N LYS A 8 1.66 -1.57 -9.72
CA LYS A 8 3.11 -1.59 -9.57
C LYS A 8 3.50 -0.36 -8.78
N LEU A 9 4.34 -0.52 -7.76
CA LEU A 9 4.91 0.62 -7.05
C LEU A 9 5.87 1.37 -7.96
N ALA A 10 5.93 2.69 -7.81
CA ALA A 10 6.89 3.51 -8.55
C ALA A 10 8.31 3.02 -8.23
N GLY A 11 9.05 2.59 -9.26
CA GLY A 11 10.42 2.08 -9.16
C GLY A 11 10.57 0.58 -8.80
N ASP A 12 9.50 -0.09 -8.36
CA ASP A 12 9.55 -1.51 -8.00
C ASP A 12 9.19 -2.39 -9.21
N SER A 13 9.94 -3.43 -9.54
CA SER A 13 9.62 -4.36 -10.64
C SER A 13 8.42 -5.28 -10.36
N ARG A 14 7.98 -5.42 -9.10
CA ARG A 14 6.91 -6.34 -8.70
C ARG A 14 5.52 -5.80 -9.03
N LYS A 15 4.65 -6.69 -9.49
CA LYS A 15 3.23 -6.43 -9.72
C LYS A 15 2.42 -7.01 -8.56
N PHE A 16 1.52 -6.21 -8.01
CA PHE A 16 0.64 -6.58 -6.90
C PHE A 16 -0.80 -6.60 -7.36
N LYS A 17 -1.56 -7.58 -6.90
CA LYS A 17 -3.00 -7.71 -7.10
C LYS A 17 -3.70 -7.94 -5.77
N VAL A 18 -5.01 -7.71 -5.73
CA VAL A 18 -5.82 -8.12 -4.58
C VAL A 18 -5.87 -9.66 -4.55
N ASN A 19 -5.75 -10.23 -3.36
CA ASN A 19 -5.90 -11.67 -3.19
C ASN A 19 -7.38 -12.06 -3.30
N PRO A 20 -7.76 -13.09 -4.08
CA PRO A 20 -9.16 -13.52 -4.19
C PRO A 20 -9.76 -14.03 -2.87
N GLU A 21 -8.94 -14.43 -1.90
CA GLU A 21 -9.39 -14.87 -0.57
C GLU A 21 -9.52 -13.71 0.44
N ILE A 22 -9.44 -12.46 -0.01
CA ILE A 22 -9.51 -11.28 0.87
C ILE A 22 -10.84 -11.24 1.65
N LYS A 23 -10.73 -10.96 2.95
CA LYS A 23 -11.89 -10.85 3.86
C LYS A 23 -11.99 -9.44 4.41
N GLN A 24 -13.23 -8.93 4.51
CA GLN A 24 -13.50 -7.61 5.08
C GLN A 24 -13.01 -7.47 6.51
N PHE A 25 -13.23 -8.50 7.33
CA PHE A 25 -12.76 -8.52 8.72
C PHE A 25 -11.24 -8.44 8.82
N THR A 26 -10.50 -9.14 7.94
CA THR A 26 -9.04 -9.07 7.90
C THR A 26 -8.53 -7.67 7.57
N MET A 27 -9.22 -6.92 6.71
CA MET A 27 -8.85 -5.52 6.44
C MET A 27 -9.08 -4.64 7.67
N LEU A 28 -10.19 -4.82 8.38
CA LEU A 28 -10.47 -4.06 9.61
C LEU A 28 -9.44 -4.37 10.71
N ASP A 29 -9.07 -5.64 10.88
CA ASP A 29 -8.03 -6.07 11.83
C ASP A 29 -6.65 -5.46 11.52
N LEU A 30 -6.36 -5.25 10.24
CA LEU A 30 -5.12 -4.61 9.78
C LEU A 30 -5.17 -3.08 9.84
N GLY A 31 -6.27 -2.49 10.31
CA GLY A 31 -6.43 -1.05 10.46
C GLY A 31 -6.84 -0.32 9.17
N PHE A 32 -7.42 -1.00 8.19
CA PHE A 32 -8.03 -0.31 7.05
C PHE A 32 -9.26 0.47 7.51
N ASN A 33 -9.32 1.74 7.10
CA ASN A 33 -10.51 2.57 7.28
C ASN A 33 -11.48 2.34 6.14
N LYS A 34 -12.71 1.95 6.48
CA LYS A 34 -13.81 1.88 5.53
C LYS A 34 -14.37 3.28 5.29
N LEU A 35 -14.26 3.77 4.06
CA LEU A 35 -14.84 5.03 3.64
C LEU A 35 -16.35 4.87 3.38
N ASN A 36 -17.08 5.98 3.39
CA ASN A 36 -18.54 5.99 3.13
C ASN A 36 -18.92 5.42 1.75
N ASN A 37 -18.00 5.49 0.79
CA ASN A 37 -18.18 4.88 -0.54
C ASN A 37 -17.97 3.35 -0.56
N GLY A 38 -17.68 2.72 0.59
CA GLY A 38 -17.44 1.30 0.73
C GLY A 38 -16.01 0.85 0.37
N SER A 39 -15.12 1.76 -0.04
CA SER A 39 -13.71 1.45 -0.27
C SER A 39 -12.95 1.34 1.05
N PHE A 40 -11.92 0.51 1.08
CA PHE A 40 -11.03 0.34 2.23
C PHE A 40 -9.73 1.07 1.96
N VAL A 41 -9.28 1.90 2.91
CA VAL A 41 -8.02 2.65 2.78
C VAL A 41 -7.15 2.43 4.00
N LEU A 42 -5.94 1.94 3.76
CA LEU A 42 -4.86 1.88 4.73
C LEU A 42 -3.84 2.98 4.41
N LYS A 43 -3.41 3.69 5.45
CA LYS A 43 -2.29 4.63 5.40
C LYS A 43 -1.32 4.20 6.48
N GLN A 44 -0.12 3.79 6.09
CA GLN A 44 0.89 3.32 7.01
C GLN A 44 2.18 4.12 6.80
N PRO A 45 2.71 4.78 7.85
CA PRO A 45 3.98 5.48 7.75
C PRO A 45 5.14 4.49 7.55
N LEU A 46 6.08 4.85 6.68
CA LEU A 46 7.29 4.07 6.36
C LEU A 46 8.52 4.57 7.12
N SER A 47 8.60 5.86 7.42
CA SER A 47 9.71 6.46 8.18
C SER A 47 9.25 6.76 9.61
N GLY A 48 10.19 6.82 10.54
CA GLY A 48 9.96 6.96 12.00
C GLY A 48 9.03 8.09 12.45
N PHE A 49 8.80 8.15 13.76
CA PHE A 49 7.78 8.92 14.53
C PHE A 49 7.44 10.36 14.08
N ASN A 50 8.27 11.00 13.25
CA ASN A 50 8.06 12.33 12.69
C ASN A 50 7.18 12.29 11.44
N LEU A 51 5.88 12.47 11.65
CA LEU A 51 4.84 12.60 10.63
C LEU A 51 5.09 13.70 9.57
N ASN A 52 6.05 14.59 9.78
CA ASN A 52 6.31 15.76 8.93
C ASN A 52 7.37 15.54 7.83
N THR A 53 8.21 14.51 7.95
CA THR A 53 9.36 14.28 7.02
C THR A 53 9.47 12.85 6.51
N GLY A 54 8.53 11.97 6.85
CA GLY A 54 8.53 10.57 6.42
C GLY A 54 7.76 10.28 5.14
N PHE A 55 7.92 9.06 4.62
CA PHE A 55 7.07 8.54 3.56
C PHE A 55 5.88 7.78 4.13
N THR A 56 4.79 7.71 3.37
CA THR A 56 3.58 6.98 3.75
C THR A 56 3.19 6.02 2.63
N LEU A 57 3.01 4.76 2.97
CA LEU A 57 2.38 3.77 2.11
C LEU A 57 0.86 3.95 2.18
N LYS A 58 0.25 4.16 1.03
CA LYS A 58 -1.20 4.21 0.86
C LYS A 58 -1.66 3.02 0.04
N VAL A 59 -2.51 2.21 0.66
CA VAL A 59 -3.20 1.08 0.00
C VAL A 59 -4.68 1.40 0.01
N ALA A 60 -5.33 1.40 -1.15
CA ALA A 60 -6.77 1.51 -1.23
C ALA A 60 -7.34 0.37 -2.06
N ILE A 61 -8.39 -0.28 -1.54
CA ILE A 61 -9.10 -1.37 -2.20
C ILE A 61 -10.53 -0.90 -2.41
N ASN A 62 -11.10 -1.17 -3.57
CA ASN A 62 -12.48 -0.79 -3.88
C ASN A 62 -13.48 -1.63 -3.06
N LYS A 63 -14.77 -1.31 -3.18
CA LYS A 63 -15.84 -2.01 -2.46
C LYS A 63 -15.96 -3.49 -2.86
N ASP A 64 -15.72 -3.77 -4.14
CA ASP A 64 -15.89 -5.09 -4.75
C ASP A 64 -14.67 -6.01 -4.58
N LEU A 65 -13.60 -5.50 -3.94
CA LEU A 65 -12.39 -6.23 -3.57
C LEU A 65 -11.60 -6.83 -4.76
N ASP A 66 -11.82 -6.33 -5.97
CA ASP A 66 -11.15 -6.77 -7.19
C ASP A 66 -10.10 -5.77 -7.70
N GLN A 67 -10.18 -4.51 -7.25
CA GLN A 67 -9.27 -3.46 -7.68
C GLN A 67 -8.55 -2.82 -6.49
N LEU A 68 -7.25 -2.60 -6.67
CA LEU A 68 -6.41 -1.90 -5.71
C LEU A 68 -5.80 -0.62 -6.30
N LYS A 69 -5.30 0.20 -5.38
CA LYS A 69 -4.44 1.35 -5.60
C LYS A 69 -3.30 1.26 -4.61
N LEU A 70 -2.07 1.29 -5.10
CA LEU A 70 -0.88 1.17 -4.29
C LEU A 70 0.05 2.35 -4.61
N ALA A 71 0.32 3.20 -3.63
CA ALA A 71 1.18 4.35 -3.83
C ALA A 71 1.98 4.66 -2.57
N VAL A 72 3.25 5.00 -2.75
CA VAL A 72 4.04 5.66 -1.73
C VAL A 72 3.95 7.17 -1.96
N THR A 73 3.64 7.90 -0.90
CA THR A 73 3.55 9.36 -0.91
C THR A 73 4.50 9.99 0.09
N ASP A 74 4.77 11.27 -0.10
CA ASP A 74 5.41 12.11 0.92
C ASP A 74 4.59 12.21 2.22
N ALA A 75 5.18 12.78 3.26
CA ALA A 75 4.57 13.04 4.57
C ALA A 75 3.21 13.75 4.48
N LYS A 76 3.04 14.59 3.47
CA LYS A 76 1.82 15.38 3.24
C LYS A 76 0.76 14.61 2.44
N GLY A 77 1.11 13.45 1.89
CA GLY A 77 0.21 12.62 1.08
C GLY A 77 -0.11 13.21 -0.30
N LEU A 78 0.63 14.23 -0.74
CA LEU A 78 0.33 15.00 -1.94
C LEU A 78 1.13 14.51 -3.15
N ARG A 79 2.41 14.20 -2.95
CA ARG A 79 3.30 13.79 -4.05
C ARG A 79 3.58 12.31 -3.96
N LYS A 80 3.43 11.63 -5.11
CA LYS A 80 3.93 10.25 -5.27
C LYS A 80 5.45 10.27 -5.30
N VAL A 81 6.07 9.38 -4.55
CA VAL A 81 7.52 9.26 -4.46
C VAL A 81 7.94 7.86 -4.91
N ASP A 82 9.06 7.80 -5.60
CA ASP A 82 9.75 6.56 -5.94
C ASP A 82 10.92 6.39 -4.95
N LEU A 83 10.81 5.40 -4.06
CA LEU A 83 11.85 5.11 -3.06
C LEU A 83 12.98 4.23 -3.61
N PHE A 84 12.80 3.60 -4.77
CA PHE A 84 13.80 2.73 -5.39
C PHE A 84 14.78 3.53 -6.25
N LYS A 85 14.41 4.75 -6.63
CA LYS A 85 15.26 5.63 -7.42
C LYS A 85 16.43 6.15 -6.58
N GLY A 86 17.65 5.73 -6.93
CA GLY A 86 18.89 6.29 -6.39
C GLY A 86 19.37 5.72 -5.05
N ASN A 87 18.69 4.71 -4.50
CA ASN A 87 19.09 3.99 -3.28
C ASN A 87 19.35 4.89 -2.05
N GLN A 88 18.72 6.06 -1.99
CA GLN A 88 18.94 7.06 -0.93
C GLN A 88 18.21 6.73 0.38
N HIS A 89 17.27 5.79 0.35
CA HIS A 89 16.35 5.49 1.47
C HIS A 89 16.24 3.98 1.76
N PRO A 90 17.35 3.30 2.10
CA PRO A 90 17.35 1.84 2.28
C PRO A 90 16.43 1.39 3.43
N GLU A 91 16.38 2.14 4.55
CA GLU A 91 15.53 1.82 5.69
C GLU A 91 14.02 1.91 5.35
N ASP A 92 13.62 2.94 4.61
CA ASP A 92 12.24 3.12 4.18
C ASP A 92 11.80 2.02 3.20
N VAL A 93 12.72 1.57 2.33
CA VAL A 93 12.48 0.46 1.40
C VAL A 93 12.33 -0.86 2.16
N GLU A 94 13.13 -1.09 3.20
CA GLU A 94 13.02 -2.26 4.05
C GLU A 94 11.67 -2.27 4.79
N GLN A 95 11.28 -1.14 5.37
CA GLN A 95 9.99 -1.01 6.06
C GLN A 95 8.79 -1.16 5.09
N LEU A 96 8.92 -0.63 3.88
CA LEU A 96 7.94 -0.83 2.81
C LEU A 96 7.79 -2.32 2.48
N ASN A 97 8.91 -3.02 2.29
CA ASN A 97 8.93 -4.45 2.01
C ASN A 97 8.28 -5.25 3.15
N PHE A 98 8.59 -4.92 4.40
CA PHE A 98 8.00 -5.56 5.57
C PHE A 98 6.47 -5.39 5.60
N GLN A 99 5.97 -4.19 5.34
CA GLN A 99 4.53 -3.92 5.30
C GLN A 99 3.84 -4.68 4.17
N ILE A 100 4.42 -4.68 2.96
CA ILE A 100 3.90 -5.44 1.82
C ILE A 100 3.88 -6.94 2.15
N GLN A 101 4.95 -7.47 2.73
CA GLN A 101 5.01 -8.88 3.13
C GLN A 101 3.92 -9.22 4.15
N ASN A 102 3.67 -8.36 5.14
CA ASN A 102 2.58 -8.57 6.09
C ASN A 102 1.21 -8.60 5.40
N LEU A 103 0.96 -7.68 4.45
CA LEU A 103 -0.27 -7.68 3.66
C LEU A 103 -0.43 -8.95 2.78
N ILE A 104 0.68 -9.49 2.26
CA ILE A 104 0.67 -10.76 1.52
C ILE A 104 0.38 -11.93 2.46
N LEU A 105 1.07 -12.01 3.60
CA LEU A 105 0.88 -13.06 4.62
C LEU A 105 -0.56 -13.10 5.14
N ARG A 106 -1.19 -11.94 5.26
CA ARG A 106 -2.58 -11.79 5.70
C ARG A 106 -3.60 -11.99 4.58
N LYS A 107 -3.16 -12.45 3.40
CA LYS A 107 -4.01 -12.67 2.22
C LYS A 107 -4.81 -11.43 1.78
N VAL A 108 -4.23 -10.24 1.94
CA VAL A 108 -4.80 -9.00 1.38
C VAL A 108 -4.25 -8.76 -0.01
N LEU A 109 -2.93 -8.90 -0.17
CA LEU A 109 -2.23 -8.75 -1.44
C LEU A 109 -1.71 -10.10 -1.94
N ALA A 110 -1.55 -10.21 -3.25
CA ALA A 110 -0.83 -11.31 -3.89
C ALA A 110 0.11 -10.73 -4.95
N ILE A 111 1.23 -11.41 -5.17
CA ILE A 111 2.14 -11.08 -6.27
C ILE A 111 1.48 -11.59 -7.56
N ALA A 112 1.34 -10.70 -8.54
CA ALA A 112 0.91 -11.07 -9.88
C ALA A 112 2.14 -11.50 -10.68
N ASN A 113 2.15 -12.75 -11.14
CA ASN A 113 3.13 -13.24 -12.11
C ASN A 113 2.89 -12.61 -13.49
#